data_AF-A0A9W6XY53-F1
#
_entry.id   AF-A0A9W6XY53-F1
#
_cell.length_a   1.000
_cell.length_b   1.000
_cell.length_c   1.000
_cell.angle_alpha   90.00
_cell.angle_beta   90.00
_cell.angle_gamma   90.00
#
_symmetry.space_group_name_H-M   'P 1'
#
loop_
_entity.id
_entity.type
_entity.pdbx_description
1 polymer ?
#
loop_
_entity_poly.entity_id
_entity_poly.type
_entity_poly.pdbx_seq_one_letter_code
_entity_poly.pdbx_strand_id
1 'polypeptide(L)'
;MIVNEISVLDGIAPGTAQASKALVLNSSSNISGIASLVATGLTGTLQTAAQPNITSVGTLTSLTFSGGISGATNISASGTINLSRVVNCNNSTYASSPLSGSLAVSGGVGIQRNIAIGGIAYSTSQWAVLGVQYQARSTTYTDTSSAAGATIASSVISSGTNTKISNSYSLWVASGNVLVGDSSASSSTTTGALVVSGGVGVGGQLTASTTAGTLQTAAKPNITSVGTLASLTVSGGLTVSTLIGTLQTTGQSNITSFGTLSQPYRVWCAVSQYYSRDAINPSTANITSVGMLTSLDVSGALTASTVAGTIQTAAQPISPL
;
A
#
# COMPACT_ATOMS: atom_id res chain seq x y z
N MET A 1 66.65 65.50 63.19
CA MET A 1 66.04 65.52 61.83
C MET A 1 66.97 64.75 60.93
N ILE A 2 66.77 63.43 60.81
CA ILE A 2 67.55 62.60 59.88
C ILE A 2 66.74 62.57 58.59
N VAL A 3 67.24 63.24 57.55
CA VAL A 3 66.69 63.13 56.21
C VAL A 3 67.12 61.78 55.66
N ASN A 4 66.19 60.83 55.59
CA ASN A 4 66.35 59.51 54.99
C ASN A 4 66.38 59.58 53.44
N GLU A 5 67.02 60.60 52.88
CA GLU A 5 67.17 60.71 51.44
C GLU A 5 68.39 59.92 51.03
N ILE A 6 68.16 58.70 50.53
CA ILE A 6 69.15 58.05 49.68
C ILE A 6 69.38 59.00 48.51
N SER A 7 70.61 59.46 48.36
CA SER A 7 71.00 60.51 47.41
C SER A 7 70.36 60.25 46.06
N VAL A 8 69.66 61.25 45.50
CA VAL A 8 69.29 61.22 44.09
C VAL A 8 70.54 60.87 43.30
N LEU A 9 70.47 59.83 42.48
CA LEU A 9 71.63 59.36 41.76
C LEU A 9 71.99 60.44 40.73
N ASP A 10 73.12 61.13 40.93
CA ASP A 10 73.55 62.23 40.08
C ASP A 10 73.63 61.76 38.62
N GLY A 11 73.12 62.58 37.71
CA GLY A 11 73.02 62.27 36.28
C GLY A 11 71.84 61.42 35.82
N ILE A 12 70.90 61.03 36.69
CA ILE A 12 69.72 60.22 36.32
C ILE A 12 68.47 61.08 36.23
N ALA A 13 67.81 61.07 35.07
CA ALA A 13 66.51 61.72 34.91
C ALA A 13 65.45 61.01 35.78
N PRO A 14 64.68 61.73 36.61
CA PRO A 14 63.58 61.16 37.38
C PRO A 14 62.66 60.30 36.50
N GLY A 15 62.38 59.07 36.94
CA GLY A 15 61.56 58.10 36.20
C GLY A 15 62.33 57.13 35.28
N THR A 16 63.66 57.22 35.20
CA THR A 16 64.49 56.26 34.45
C THR A 16 65.10 55.20 35.38
N ALA A 17 64.89 53.91 35.08
CA ALA A 17 65.59 52.81 35.74
C ALA A 17 66.89 52.50 34.99
N GLN A 18 68.00 52.31 35.71
CA GLN A 18 69.29 51.95 35.12
C GLN A 18 69.70 50.51 35.47
N ALA A 19 70.36 49.86 34.52
CA ALA A 19 70.95 48.54 34.73
C ALA A 19 71.93 48.57 35.92
N SER A 20 71.94 47.49 36.70
CA SER A 20 72.87 47.30 37.82
C SER A 20 72.73 48.32 38.97
N LYS A 21 71.59 49.00 39.09
CA LYS A 21 71.20 49.80 40.27
C LYS A 21 70.12 49.07 41.07
N ALA A 22 70.19 49.20 42.39
CA ALA A 22 69.25 48.54 43.30
C ALA A 22 67.89 49.26 43.33
N LEU A 23 66.79 48.50 43.31
CA LEU A 23 65.47 48.97 43.71
C LEU A 23 65.33 48.80 45.23
N VAL A 24 65.22 49.91 45.96
CA VAL A 24 65.10 49.88 47.43
C VAL A 24 63.63 50.04 47.80
N LEU A 25 63.05 49.03 48.46
CA LEU A 25 61.66 48.99 48.89
C LEU A 25 61.57 49.07 50.43
N ASN A 26 60.41 49.45 50.96
CA ASN A 26 60.13 49.40 52.40
C ASN A 26 59.64 48.00 52.83
N SER A 27 59.27 47.84 54.11
CA SER A 27 58.79 46.57 54.66
C SER A 27 57.56 45.99 53.94
N SER A 28 56.75 46.82 53.27
CA SER A 28 55.59 46.35 52.49
C SER A 28 55.97 45.80 51.12
N SER A 29 57.19 46.02 50.63
CA SER A 29 57.72 45.54 49.33
C SER A 29 56.85 45.89 48.09
N ASN A 30 55.91 46.82 48.23
CA ASN A 30 55.04 47.26 47.14
C ASN A 30 55.75 48.28 46.27
N ILE A 31 55.47 48.24 44.97
CA ILE A 31 55.93 49.22 43.98
C ILE A 31 54.72 50.07 43.58
N SER A 32 54.72 51.36 43.90
CA SER A 32 53.62 52.29 43.61
C SER A 32 54.10 53.55 42.87
N GLY A 33 53.22 54.18 42.08
CA GLY A 33 53.51 55.45 41.40
C GLY A 33 54.23 55.33 40.05
N ILE A 34 54.36 54.12 39.49
CA ILE A 34 54.94 53.90 38.16
C ILE A 34 53.86 54.07 37.09
N ALA A 35 54.10 54.93 36.10
CA ALA A 35 53.15 55.15 35.00
C ALA A 35 53.17 54.03 33.93
N SER A 36 54.33 53.41 33.69
CA SER A 36 54.50 52.30 32.74
C SER A 36 55.62 51.36 33.19
N LEU A 37 55.37 50.06 33.20
CA LEU A 37 56.35 49.02 33.52
C LEU A 37 56.70 48.25 32.25
N VAL A 38 57.96 48.31 31.83
CA VAL A 38 58.52 47.48 30.75
C VAL A 38 59.34 46.38 31.38
N ALA A 39 58.91 45.13 31.23
CA ALA A 39 59.60 43.96 31.76
C ALA A 39 59.62 42.84 30.71
N THR A 40 60.70 42.06 30.67
CA THR A 40 60.83 40.89 29.79
C THR A 40 59.96 39.71 30.24
N GLY A 41 59.59 39.66 31.51
CA GLY A 41 58.66 38.70 32.06
C GLY A 41 58.03 39.22 33.36
N LEU A 42 56.73 38.97 33.52
CA LEU A 42 56.02 39.14 34.78
C LEU A 42 55.60 37.76 35.27
N THR A 43 55.99 37.41 36.49
CA THR A 43 55.54 36.19 37.17
C THR A 43 54.64 36.57 38.33
N GLY A 44 53.57 35.80 38.58
CA GLY A 44 52.62 36.03 39.66
C GLY A 44 51.18 36.22 39.17
N THR A 45 50.32 36.73 40.04
CA THR A 45 48.90 36.98 39.73
C THR A 45 48.67 38.44 39.37
N LEU A 46 47.84 38.68 38.35
CA LEU A 46 47.36 40.01 38.01
C LEU A 46 46.00 40.22 38.70
N GLN A 47 45.99 41.01 39.78
CA GLN A 47 44.84 41.10 40.69
C GLN A 47 43.76 42.11 40.24
N THR A 48 43.95 42.81 39.12
CA THR A 48 42.97 43.76 38.60
C THR A 48 41.75 43.02 38.05
N ALA A 49 40.56 43.32 38.60
CA ALA A 49 39.32 42.62 38.21
C ALA A 49 38.96 42.80 36.72
N ALA A 50 39.21 44.00 36.17
CA ALA A 50 39.03 44.28 34.75
C ALA A 50 40.39 44.56 34.09
N GLN A 51 40.63 43.88 32.95
CA GLN A 51 41.86 44.00 32.17
C GLN A 51 41.52 44.41 30.72
N PRO A 52 40.88 45.57 30.49
CA PRO A 52 40.33 45.95 29.18
C PRO A 52 41.37 46.14 28.07
N ASN A 53 42.65 46.31 28.44
CA ASN A 53 43.72 46.61 27.50
C ASN A 53 44.59 45.39 27.12
N ILE A 54 44.21 44.17 27.52
CA ILE A 54 44.87 42.96 27.02
C ILE A 54 44.32 42.65 25.62
N THR A 55 45.14 42.90 24.60
CA THR A 55 44.76 42.69 23.19
C THR A 55 45.34 41.41 22.59
N SER A 56 46.29 40.78 23.27
CA SER A 56 46.89 39.51 22.86
C SER A 56 47.37 38.73 24.08
N VAL A 57 47.22 37.42 24.02
CA VAL A 57 47.78 36.45 24.96
C VAL A 57 48.45 35.34 24.14
N GLY A 58 49.40 34.61 24.75
CA GLY A 58 49.95 33.40 24.17
C GLY A 58 48.94 32.23 24.20
N THR A 59 49.44 31.01 24.25
CA THR A 59 48.60 29.81 24.43
C THR A 59 48.17 29.68 25.89
N LEU A 60 46.87 29.66 26.15
CA LEU A 60 46.31 29.29 27.45
C LEU A 60 46.01 27.80 27.48
N THR A 61 46.49 27.09 28.50
CA THR A 61 46.20 25.66 28.71
C THR A 61 44.80 25.43 29.29
N SER A 62 44.26 26.43 30.00
CA SER A 62 42.91 26.43 30.54
C SER A 62 42.37 27.85 30.60
N LEU A 63 41.09 28.01 30.30
CA LEU A 63 40.37 29.26 30.44
C LEU A 63 38.96 28.96 30.90
N THR A 64 38.49 29.68 31.91
CA THR A 64 37.10 29.60 32.40
C THR A 64 36.44 30.94 32.17
N PHE A 65 35.25 30.93 31.58
CA PHE A 65 34.40 32.11 31.44
C PHE A 65 33.24 32.01 32.44
N SER A 66 32.91 33.11 33.11
CA SER A 66 31.69 33.22 33.91
C SER A 66 30.46 33.56 33.05
N GLY A 67 30.66 33.96 31.79
CA GLY A 67 29.63 34.33 30.82
C GLY A 67 29.79 33.61 29.48
N GLY A 68 29.14 34.15 28.44
CA GLY A 68 29.21 33.63 27.08
C GLY A 68 30.48 34.06 26.33
N ILE A 69 30.79 33.36 25.25
CA ILE A 69 31.83 33.74 24.29
C ILE A 69 31.19 34.61 23.21
N SER A 70 31.62 35.86 23.07
CA SER A 70 31.15 36.80 22.05
C SER A 70 32.28 37.25 21.13
N GLY A 71 32.01 37.42 19.83
CA GLY A 71 32.98 37.92 18.85
C GLY A 71 33.97 36.88 18.32
N ALA A 72 33.90 35.63 18.76
CA ALA A 72 34.68 34.54 18.17
C ALA A 72 34.17 34.24 16.75
N THR A 73 35.08 34.21 15.77
CA THR A 73 34.77 33.81 14.39
C THR A 73 34.70 32.29 14.24
N ASN A 74 35.51 31.57 15.01
CA ASN A 74 35.56 30.12 15.07
C ASN A 74 35.69 29.65 16.52
N ILE A 75 35.01 28.57 16.87
CA ILE A 75 35.20 27.83 18.13
C ILE A 75 35.53 26.39 17.74
N SER A 76 36.79 26.01 17.91
CA SER A 76 37.26 24.64 17.66
C SER A 76 37.60 23.99 18.99
N ALA A 77 37.04 22.81 19.24
CA ALA A 77 37.39 21.97 20.39
C ALA A 77 37.90 20.63 19.87
N SER A 78 39.06 20.19 20.34
CA SER A 78 39.62 18.87 20.04
C SER A 78 38.96 17.74 20.84
N GLY A 79 38.15 18.08 21.85
CA GLY A 79 37.37 17.16 22.67
C GLY A 79 35.86 17.36 22.52
N THR A 80 35.11 16.97 23.56
CA THR A 80 33.65 17.08 23.57
C THR A 80 33.18 18.50 23.93
N ILE A 81 32.17 18.99 23.20
CA ILE A 81 31.42 20.20 23.56
C ILE A 81 30.14 19.77 24.30
N ASN A 82 30.04 20.08 25.59
CA ASN A 82 28.85 19.78 26.40
C ASN A 82 27.95 21.00 26.50
N LEU A 83 26.70 20.89 26.04
CA LEU A 83 25.74 22.00 26.01
C LEU A 83 24.47 21.59 26.76
N SER A 84 24.15 22.30 27.84
CA SER A 84 22.98 22.00 28.69
C SER A 84 21.70 22.71 28.25
N ARG A 85 21.79 23.57 27.24
CA ARG A 85 20.68 24.40 26.72
C ARG A 85 20.50 24.14 25.22
N VAL A 86 19.53 24.83 24.64
CA VAL A 86 19.27 24.82 23.20
C VAL A 86 20.47 25.37 22.43
N VAL A 87 20.80 24.72 21.32
CA VAL A 87 21.81 25.17 20.37
C VAL A 87 21.09 25.84 19.19
N ASN A 88 21.34 27.13 19.00
CA ASN A 88 20.75 27.90 17.90
C ASN A 88 21.74 27.98 16.73
N CYS A 89 21.51 27.20 15.69
CA CYS A 89 22.28 27.28 14.45
C CYS A 89 21.58 28.25 13.47
N ASN A 90 21.87 29.56 13.61
CA ASN A 90 21.12 30.64 12.94
C ASN A 90 21.48 30.90 11.46
N ASN A 91 22.37 30.11 10.85
CA ASN A 91 22.66 30.26 9.43
C ASN A 91 21.40 29.89 8.61
N SER A 92 20.84 30.84 7.86
CA SER A 92 19.60 30.66 7.10
C SER A 92 19.81 29.98 5.74
N THR A 93 21.05 29.67 5.36
CA THR A 93 21.34 28.95 4.12
C THR A 93 20.79 27.51 4.18
N TYR A 94 19.94 27.14 3.22
CA TYR A 94 19.49 25.76 3.05
C TYR A 94 20.67 24.82 2.80
N ALA A 95 20.63 23.63 3.39
CA ALA A 95 21.59 22.58 3.09
C ALA A 95 21.33 21.99 1.69
N SER A 96 22.32 22.01 0.81
CA SER A 96 22.31 21.39 -0.53
C SER A 96 23.22 20.16 -0.63
N SER A 97 24.00 19.89 0.42
CA SER A 97 24.85 18.72 0.62
C SER A 97 25.00 18.42 2.12
N PRO A 98 25.48 17.22 2.52
CA PRO A 98 25.70 16.86 3.93
C PRO A 98 26.68 17.77 4.70
N LEU A 99 27.49 18.57 3.98
CA LEU A 99 28.50 19.45 4.55
C LEU A 99 28.14 20.94 4.40
N SER A 100 26.87 21.25 4.12
CA SER A 100 26.38 22.63 3.93
C SER A 100 25.20 22.95 4.86
N GLY A 101 24.92 24.24 5.05
CA GLY A 101 23.85 24.73 5.92
C GLY A 101 24.36 25.13 7.31
N SER A 102 23.46 25.16 8.29
CA SER A 102 23.75 25.66 9.64
C SER A 102 24.33 24.62 10.60
N LEU A 103 23.99 23.35 10.39
CA LEU A 103 24.54 22.21 11.13
C LEU A 103 25.02 21.17 10.12
N ALA A 104 26.34 21.04 9.97
CA ALA A 104 27.00 20.06 9.13
C ALA A 104 27.71 19.02 10.01
N VAL A 105 27.49 17.73 9.75
CA VAL A 105 28.07 16.63 10.52
C VAL A 105 28.63 15.58 9.57
N SER A 106 29.94 15.38 9.57
CA SER A 106 30.61 14.39 8.70
C SER A 106 30.44 12.95 9.17
N GLY A 107 30.19 12.75 10.48
CA GLY A 107 29.89 11.44 11.08
C GLY A 107 28.40 11.23 11.33
N GLY A 108 28.06 10.32 12.24
CA GLY A 108 26.68 10.08 12.67
C GLY A 108 26.17 11.11 13.67
N VAL A 109 24.85 11.33 13.69
CA VAL A 109 24.16 12.12 14.72
C VAL A 109 23.34 11.17 15.61
N GLY A 110 23.74 11.00 16.86
CA GLY A 110 22.98 10.23 17.85
C GLY A 110 21.88 11.08 18.48
N ILE A 111 20.62 10.68 18.32
CA ILE A 111 19.48 11.37 18.93
C ILE A 111 18.71 10.36 19.78
N GLN A 112 18.69 10.57 21.10
CA GLN A 112 17.94 9.71 22.04
C GLN A 112 16.43 9.98 22.02
N ARG A 113 16.03 11.21 21.66
CA ARG A 113 14.63 11.65 21.65
C ARG A 113 14.15 11.92 20.22
N ASN A 114 13.16 12.79 20.04
CA ASN A 114 12.59 13.11 18.74
C ASN A 114 13.45 14.10 17.94
N ILE A 115 13.34 14.00 16.61
CA ILE A 115 13.80 15.02 15.66
C ILE A 115 12.54 15.69 15.11
N ALA A 116 12.46 17.02 15.19
CA ALA A 116 11.40 17.82 14.58
C ALA A 116 11.97 18.62 13.41
N ILE A 117 11.36 18.49 12.23
CA ILE A 117 11.80 19.15 11.00
C ILE A 117 10.62 19.97 10.47
N GLY A 118 10.75 21.30 10.50
CA GLY A 118 9.71 22.20 9.99
C GLY A 118 9.68 22.33 8.47
N GLY A 119 10.69 21.80 7.77
CA GLY A 119 10.83 21.80 6.32
C GLY A 119 11.05 20.40 5.75
N ILE A 120 11.86 20.30 4.69
CA ILE A 120 12.14 19.05 3.97
C ILE A 120 13.39 18.37 4.56
N ALA A 121 13.36 17.04 4.63
CA ALA A 121 14.53 16.21 4.96
C ALA A 121 15.11 15.59 3.68
N TYR A 122 16.39 15.84 3.39
CA TYR A 122 17.12 15.25 2.26
C TYR A 122 17.96 14.05 2.73
N SER A 123 17.89 12.92 2.03
CA SER A 123 18.76 11.75 2.26
C SER A 123 19.41 11.29 0.95
N THR A 124 20.74 11.23 0.89
CA THR A 124 21.47 10.89 -0.36
C THR A 124 21.62 9.38 -0.56
N SER A 125 21.60 8.57 0.50
CA SER A 125 21.69 7.11 0.41
C SER A 125 21.20 6.50 1.73
N GLN A 126 19.99 5.92 1.72
CA GLN A 126 19.48 5.03 2.78
C GLN A 126 19.32 5.66 4.17
N TRP A 127 18.07 5.99 4.52
CA TRP A 127 17.67 6.09 5.93
C TRP A 127 17.60 4.66 6.50
N ALA A 128 18.73 4.12 6.95
CA ALA A 128 18.78 2.80 7.58
C ALA A 128 18.10 2.87 8.96
N VAL A 129 16.81 2.60 9.00
CA VAL A 129 16.07 2.52 10.25
C VAL A 129 16.21 1.12 10.85
N LEU A 130 17.07 0.97 11.85
CA LEU A 130 16.97 -0.14 12.83
C LEU A 130 16.20 0.41 14.04
N GLY A 131 14.89 0.13 14.11
CA GLY A 131 14.09 0.33 15.33
C GLY A 131 13.23 1.60 15.45
N VAL A 132 13.18 2.50 14.48
CA VAL A 132 12.18 3.58 14.44
C VAL A 132 11.04 3.21 13.49
N GLN A 133 10.05 2.46 13.98
CA GLN A 133 8.74 2.52 13.33
C GLN A 133 8.33 3.99 13.27
N TYR A 134 8.22 4.53 12.06
CA TYR A 134 7.65 5.84 11.80
C TYR A 134 6.24 5.89 12.41
N GLN A 135 6.10 6.37 13.64
CA GLN A 135 4.81 6.80 14.19
C GLN A 135 4.48 8.17 13.58
N ALA A 136 4.24 8.21 12.27
CA ALA A 136 3.67 9.38 11.63
C ALA A 136 2.16 9.38 11.86
N ARG A 137 1.69 10.26 12.73
CA ARG A 137 0.33 10.79 12.63
C ARG A 137 0.26 11.58 11.31
N SER A 138 -0.28 10.96 10.26
CA SER A 138 -0.55 11.53 8.92
C SER A 138 0.55 12.44 8.36
N THR A 139 1.44 11.88 7.53
CA THR A 139 2.34 12.69 6.68
C THR A 139 1.88 12.58 5.22
N THR A 140 1.63 13.72 4.59
CA THR A 140 1.47 13.80 3.14
C THR A 140 2.88 13.73 2.54
N TYR A 141 3.23 12.61 1.90
CA TYR A 141 4.41 12.54 1.06
C TYR A 141 4.09 13.24 -0.26
N THR A 142 4.53 14.48 -0.42
CA THR A 142 4.41 15.24 -1.68
C THR A 142 5.74 15.13 -2.42
N ASP A 143 5.77 14.28 -3.45
CA ASP A 143 6.87 14.25 -4.41
C ASP A 143 6.63 15.32 -5.49
N THR A 144 7.51 16.33 -5.59
CA THR A 144 7.42 17.41 -6.59
C THR A 144 8.39 17.17 -7.77
N SER A 145 8.89 15.95 -7.97
CA SER A 145 9.76 15.65 -9.11
C SER A 145 8.94 15.37 -10.38
N SER A 146 8.77 16.40 -11.19
CA SER A 146 8.15 16.34 -12.52
C SER A 146 9.13 15.79 -13.57
N ALA A 147 9.51 14.52 -13.46
CA ALA A 147 10.21 13.79 -14.52
C ALA A 147 9.27 12.73 -15.11
N ALA A 148 8.81 12.95 -16.35
CA ALA A 148 8.08 11.96 -17.11
C ALA A 148 8.97 10.73 -17.34
N GLY A 149 8.62 9.59 -16.71
CA GLY A 149 9.18 8.28 -17.05
C GLY A 149 10.18 7.65 -16.07
N ALA A 150 10.44 8.24 -14.89
CA ALA A 150 11.28 7.62 -13.86
C ALA A 150 10.43 7.10 -12.69
N THR A 151 10.75 5.91 -12.19
CA THR A 151 10.10 5.22 -11.05
C THR A 151 9.82 6.19 -9.90
N ILE A 152 8.54 6.50 -9.74
CA ILE A 152 8.02 7.43 -8.73
C ILE A 152 8.09 6.71 -7.39
N ALA A 153 8.97 7.18 -6.49
CA ALA A 153 9.04 6.81 -5.09
C ALA A 153 8.81 5.32 -4.73
N SER A 154 9.88 4.53 -4.67
CA SER A 154 9.84 3.30 -3.87
C SER A 154 9.79 3.66 -2.38
N SER A 155 8.60 3.85 -1.82
CA SER A 155 8.42 3.60 -0.39
C SER A 155 8.64 2.11 -0.19
N VAL A 156 9.89 1.72 0.07
CA VAL A 156 10.25 0.36 0.49
C VAL A 156 9.60 0.18 1.85
N ILE A 157 8.38 -0.30 1.88
CA ILE A 157 7.86 -0.89 3.12
C ILE A 157 8.62 -2.21 3.25
N SER A 158 9.51 -2.26 4.24
CA SER A 158 10.56 -3.27 4.39
C SER A 158 10.10 -4.68 3.98
N SER A 159 10.84 -5.31 3.07
CA SER A 159 10.62 -6.69 2.66
C SER A 159 10.73 -7.61 3.87
N GLY A 160 9.63 -8.22 4.30
CA GLY A 160 9.65 -9.25 5.35
C GLY A 160 8.48 -9.26 6.35
N THR A 161 7.55 -8.31 6.31
CA THR A 161 6.35 -8.35 7.17
C THR A 161 5.18 -7.63 6.51
N ASN A 162 3.94 -8.08 6.76
CA ASN A 162 2.73 -7.45 6.21
C ASN A 162 2.63 -5.98 6.61
N THR A 163 2.56 -5.06 5.64
CA THR A 163 2.23 -3.66 5.88
C THR A 163 0.77 -3.54 6.29
N LYS A 164 0.49 -3.22 7.56
CA LYS A 164 -0.87 -2.94 7.99
C LYS A 164 -1.26 -1.50 7.66
N ILE A 165 -1.93 -1.34 6.53
CA ILE A 165 -2.56 -0.08 6.16
C ILE A 165 -3.92 0.02 6.89
N SER A 166 -4.02 0.90 7.89
CA SER A 166 -5.19 0.96 8.81
C SER A 166 -6.15 2.13 8.57
N ASN A 167 -5.79 3.11 7.73
CA ASN A 167 -6.68 4.23 7.41
C ASN A 167 -7.50 3.90 6.13
N SER A 168 -8.76 4.34 6.04
CA SER A 168 -9.66 3.99 4.93
C SER A 168 -9.38 4.66 3.57
N TYR A 169 -8.48 5.66 3.53
CA TYR A 169 -8.17 6.46 2.32
C TYR A 169 -6.73 6.28 1.80
N SER A 170 -6.01 5.34 2.39
CA SER A 170 -4.58 5.10 2.23
C SER A 170 -4.20 4.51 0.88
N LEU A 171 -5.18 3.92 0.20
CA LEU A 171 -5.08 3.37 -1.16
C LEU A 171 -6.07 4.10 -2.06
N TRP A 172 -5.90 5.41 -2.21
CA TRP A 172 -6.56 6.18 -3.26
C TRP A 172 -5.56 6.48 -4.37
N VAL A 173 -5.83 5.95 -5.56
CA VAL A 173 -5.08 6.23 -6.77
C VAL A 173 -5.94 7.13 -7.66
N ALA A 174 -5.62 8.43 -7.69
CA ALA A 174 -6.38 9.42 -8.45
C ALA A 174 -6.30 9.19 -9.98
N SER A 175 -5.20 8.59 -10.45
CA SER A 175 -4.97 8.22 -11.86
C SER A 175 -3.92 7.11 -11.91
N GLY A 176 -4.05 6.17 -12.85
CA GLY A 176 -3.16 5.02 -13.00
C GLY A 176 -3.69 3.75 -12.32
N ASN A 177 -2.78 2.78 -12.10
CA ASN A 177 -3.13 1.43 -11.65
C ASN A 177 -2.47 1.10 -10.31
N VAL A 178 -3.13 0.27 -9.51
CA VAL A 178 -2.48 -0.46 -8.41
C VAL A 178 -2.01 -1.80 -8.96
N LEU A 179 -0.70 -2.01 -9.06
CA LEU A 179 -0.11 -3.28 -9.49
C LEU A 179 0.26 -4.13 -8.26
N VAL A 180 -0.28 -5.35 -8.20
CA VAL A 180 0.17 -6.38 -7.26
C VAL A 180 1.07 -7.34 -8.05
N GLY A 181 2.39 -7.22 -7.86
CA GLY A 181 3.39 -7.95 -8.64
C GLY A 181 3.71 -9.36 -8.14
N ASP A 182 3.12 -9.80 -7.03
CA ASP A 182 3.23 -11.18 -6.57
C ASP A 182 2.51 -12.10 -7.57
N SER A 183 3.15 -13.22 -7.93
CA SER A 183 2.63 -14.20 -8.90
C SER A 183 2.05 -15.44 -8.23
N SER A 184 1.98 -15.45 -6.89
CA SER A 184 1.38 -16.54 -6.12
C SER A 184 -0.09 -16.72 -6.49
N ALA A 185 -0.45 -17.93 -6.94
CA ALA A 185 -1.81 -18.27 -7.30
C ALA A 185 -2.75 -18.19 -6.08
N SER A 186 -3.98 -17.71 -6.30
CA SER A 186 -5.02 -17.74 -5.27
C SER A 186 -5.87 -19.00 -5.43
N SER A 187 -5.85 -19.87 -4.43
CA SER A 187 -6.68 -21.09 -4.35
C SER A 187 -7.72 -21.02 -3.22
N SER A 188 -7.71 -19.95 -2.42
CA SER A 188 -8.58 -19.70 -1.27
C SER A 188 -8.57 -18.21 -0.92
N THR A 189 -9.51 -17.76 -0.08
CA THR A 189 -9.61 -16.37 0.43
C THR A 189 -8.48 -15.95 1.37
N THR A 190 -7.50 -16.83 1.62
CA THR A 190 -6.33 -16.57 2.49
C THR A 190 -5.00 -16.72 1.76
N THR A 191 -5.02 -16.96 0.43
CA THR A 191 -3.82 -17.27 -0.37
C THR A 191 -3.77 -16.45 -1.65
N GLY A 192 -2.56 -16.26 -2.17
CA GLY A 192 -2.29 -15.62 -3.45
C GLY A 192 -1.80 -14.18 -3.32
N ALA A 193 -1.57 -13.55 -4.46
CA ALA A 193 -1.00 -12.21 -4.57
C ALA A 193 -1.84 -11.12 -3.89
N LEU A 194 -3.17 -11.18 -4.04
CA LEU A 194 -4.11 -10.27 -3.40
C LEU A 194 -5.10 -11.09 -2.55
N VAL A 195 -5.11 -10.82 -1.25
CA VAL A 195 -5.98 -11.48 -0.27
C VAL A 195 -6.95 -10.47 0.31
N VAL A 196 -8.26 -10.71 0.15
CA VAL A 196 -9.33 -9.85 0.68
C VAL A 196 -10.27 -10.71 1.53
N SER A 197 -10.37 -10.42 2.82
CA SER A 197 -11.22 -11.18 3.75
C SER A 197 -12.71 -10.83 3.64
N GLY A 198 -13.03 -9.67 3.08
CA GLY A 198 -14.39 -9.24 2.75
C GLY A 198 -14.74 -9.42 1.27
N GLY A 199 -15.73 -8.67 0.80
CA GLY A 199 -16.05 -8.58 -0.64
C GLY A 199 -15.19 -7.57 -1.38
N VAL A 200 -15.12 -7.71 -2.70
CA VAL A 200 -14.51 -6.72 -3.60
C VAL A 200 -15.63 -6.04 -4.38
N GLY A 201 -15.76 -4.72 -4.24
CA GLY A 201 -16.66 -3.91 -5.07
C GLY A 201 -15.97 -3.49 -6.36
N VAL A 202 -16.53 -3.86 -7.50
CA VAL A 202 -16.03 -3.45 -8.83
C VAL A 202 -17.16 -2.70 -9.54
N GLY A 203 -17.02 -1.38 -9.70
CA GLY A 203 -18.01 -0.56 -10.41
C GLY A 203 -17.99 -0.76 -11.93
N GLY A 204 -16.91 -1.34 -12.46
CA GLY A 204 -16.73 -1.69 -13.86
C GLY A 204 -16.69 -3.21 -14.09
N GLN A 205 -16.02 -3.63 -15.17
CA GLN A 205 -15.88 -5.04 -15.53
C GLN A 205 -14.74 -5.71 -14.74
N LEU A 206 -14.95 -6.96 -14.31
CA LEU A 206 -13.89 -7.84 -13.80
C LEU A 206 -13.39 -8.74 -14.93
N THR A 207 -12.14 -8.58 -15.33
CA THR A 207 -11.48 -9.45 -16.33
C THR A 207 -10.57 -10.44 -15.60
N ALA A 208 -10.88 -11.72 -15.69
CA ALA A 208 -10.10 -12.80 -15.10
C ALA A 208 -10.07 -14.00 -16.05
N SER A 209 -8.93 -14.70 -16.12
CA SER A 209 -8.81 -15.95 -16.91
C SER A 209 -9.69 -17.07 -16.37
N THR A 210 -9.90 -17.09 -15.05
CA THR A 210 -10.76 -18.04 -14.36
C THR A 210 -11.49 -17.32 -13.23
N THR A 211 -12.75 -17.66 -13.01
CA THR A 211 -13.52 -17.19 -11.86
C THR A 211 -14.16 -18.39 -11.18
N ALA A 212 -13.90 -18.57 -9.89
CA ALA A 212 -14.54 -19.59 -9.07
C ALA A 212 -15.62 -18.96 -8.21
N GLY A 213 -16.79 -19.59 -8.12
CA GLY A 213 -17.90 -19.14 -7.27
C GLY A 213 -19.27 -19.22 -7.95
N THR A 214 -20.29 -18.74 -7.24
CA THR A 214 -21.68 -18.68 -7.73
C THR A 214 -22.00 -17.30 -8.31
N LEU A 215 -22.69 -17.22 -9.45
CA LEU A 215 -23.26 -15.97 -9.95
C LEU A 215 -24.66 -15.74 -9.37
N GLN A 216 -24.84 -14.69 -8.57
CA GLN A 216 -26.10 -14.45 -7.82
C GLN A 216 -27.00 -13.33 -8.38
N THR A 217 -26.76 -12.81 -9.59
CA THR A 217 -27.66 -11.80 -10.18
C THR A 217 -29.00 -12.42 -10.61
N ALA A 218 -30.11 -11.68 -10.38
CA ALA A 218 -31.48 -12.15 -10.64
C ALA A 218 -31.76 -12.41 -12.13
N ALA A 219 -31.12 -11.67 -13.04
CA ALA A 219 -31.15 -11.91 -14.47
C ALA A 219 -29.73 -12.04 -15.03
N LYS A 220 -29.50 -13.04 -15.88
CA LYS A 220 -28.21 -13.32 -16.52
C LYS A 220 -28.35 -13.31 -18.06
N PRO A 221 -28.77 -12.19 -18.67
CA PRO A 221 -29.11 -12.15 -20.10
C PRO A 221 -27.92 -12.40 -21.04
N ASN A 222 -26.68 -12.26 -20.55
CA ASN A 222 -25.47 -12.31 -21.38
C ASN A 222 -24.61 -13.57 -21.19
N ILE A 223 -25.16 -14.67 -20.63
CA ILE A 223 -24.45 -15.96 -20.65
C ILE A 223 -24.62 -16.57 -22.04
N THR A 224 -23.55 -16.54 -22.85
CA THR A 224 -23.54 -17.05 -24.22
C THR A 224 -22.98 -18.47 -24.35
N SER A 225 -22.29 -18.98 -23.31
CA SER A 225 -21.80 -20.36 -23.22
C SER A 225 -21.57 -20.75 -21.76
N VAL A 226 -21.87 -22.00 -21.40
CA VAL A 226 -21.70 -22.56 -20.04
C VAL A 226 -20.68 -23.72 -19.97
N GLY A 227 -19.98 -24.00 -21.07
CA GLY A 227 -19.10 -25.17 -21.15
C GLY A 227 -19.89 -26.48 -20.97
N THR A 228 -19.38 -27.38 -20.12
CA THR A 228 -20.06 -28.64 -19.77
C THR A 228 -20.92 -28.46 -18.52
N LEU A 229 -22.24 -28.48 -18.69
CA LEU A 229 -23.18 -28.43 -17.58
C LEU A 229 -23.56 -29.85 -17.14
N ALA A 230 -23.12 -30.29 -15.96
CA ALA A 230 -23.37 -31.65 -15.47
C ALA A 230 -24.86 -31.92 -15.21
N SER A 231 -25.59 -30.92 -14.69
CA SER A 231 -27.02 -31.02 -14.40
C SER A 231 -27.66 -29.64 -14.42
N LEU A 232 -28.89 -29.55 -14.91
CA LEU A 232 -29.72 -28.35 -14.84
C LEU A 232 -31.01 -28.69 -14.09
N THR A 233 -31.21 -28.08 -12.93
CA THR A 233 -32.51 -28.11 -12.22
C THR A 233 -33.24 -26.81 -12.50
N VAL A 234 -34.47 -26.90 -13.02
CA VAL A 234 -35.34 -25.73 -13.28
C VAL A 234 -36.57 -25.87 -12.39
N SER A 235 -36.86 -24.86 -11.56
CA SER A 235 -38.03 -24.88 -10.67
C SER A 235 -39.36 -24.54 -11.37
N GLY A 236 -39.29 -23.97 -12.59
CA GLY A 236 -40.43 -23.67 -13.45
C GLY A 236 -40.32 -24.37 -14.81
N GLY A 237 -40.97 -23.80 -15.83
CA GLY A 237 -40.87 -24.30 -17.21
C GLY A 237 -39.52 -24.01 -17.85
N LEU A 238 -39.02 -24.96 -18.66
CA LEU A 238 -37.84 -24.78 -19.50
C LEU A 238 -38.29 -24.38 -20.92
N THR A 239 -38.03 -23.14 -21.33
CA THR A 239 -38.25 -22.68 -22.69
C THR A 239 -36.95 -22.80 -23.49
N VAL A 240 -36.91 -23.72 -24.45
CA VAL A 240 -35.78 -23.89 -25.39
C VAL A 240 -36.30 -24.03 -26.81
N SER A 241 -35.55 -23.57 -27.81
CA SER A 241 -35.93 -23.70 -29.21
C SER A 241 -35.89 -25.17 -29.69
N THR A 242 -34.97 -25.97 -29.15
CA THR A 242 -34.86 -27.40 -29.42
C THR A 242 -34.22 -28.07 -28.21
N LEU A 243 -34.80 -29.18 -27.77
CA LEU A 243 -34.23 -30.05 -26.75
C LEU A 243 -33.74 -31.34 -27.41
N ILE A 244 -32.46 -31.65 -27.26
CA ILE A 244 -31.84 -32.89 -27.78
C ILE A 244 -31.35 -33.70 -26.58
N GLY A 245 -31.89 -34.90 -26.37
CA GLY A 245 -31.52 -35.76 -25.25
C GLY A 245 -32.44 -36.97 -25.09
N THR A 246 -32.12 -37.84 -24.14
CA THR A 246 -33.00 -38.96 -23.75
C THR A 246 -33.72 -38.62 -22.45
N LEU A 247 -35.04 -38.86 -22.40
CA LEU A 247 -35.80 -38.76 -21.17
C LEU A 247 -35.74 -40.13 -20.49
N GLN A 248 -34.96 -40.24 -19.42
CA GLN A 248 -34.59 -41.54 -18.83
C GLN A 248 -35.58 -42.06 -17.77
N THR A 249 -36.52 -41.25 -17.27
CA THR A 249 -37.45 -41.70 -16.22
C THR A 249 -38.68 -42.36 -16.81
N THR A 250 -39.06 -43.52 -16.25
CA THR A 250 -40.16 -44.38 -16.69
C THR A 250 -41.57 -43.82 -16.43
N GLY A 251 -41.67 -42.58 -15.95
CA GLY A 251 -42.91 -41.83 -15.83
C GLY A 251 -42.66 -40.34 -16.04
N GLN A 252 -43.29 -39.77 -17.06
CA GLN A 252 -43.21 -38.35 -17.43
C GLN A 252 -44.59 -37.70 -17.30
N SER A 253 -45.21 -37.85 -16.13
CA SER A 253 -46.61 -37.45 -15.87
C SER A 253 -46.91 -35.97 -16.11
N ASN A 254 -45.88 -35.12 -16.17
CA ASN A 254 -46.00 -33.69 -16.41
C ASN A 254 -45.87 -33.29 -17.89
N ILE A 255 -45.60 -34.24 -18.81
CA ILE A 255 -45.72 -34.00 -20.25
C ILE A 255 -47.18 -34.18 -20.63
N THR A 256 -47.90 -33.06 -20.69
CA THR A 256 -49.35 -33.04 -20.93
C THR A 256 -49.73 -32.77 -22.38
N SER A 257 -48.75 -32.46 -23.25
CA SER A 257 -48.94 -32.24 -24.68
C SER A 257 -47.62 -32.37 -25.44
N PHE A 258 -47.68 -32.88 -26.67
CA PHE A 258 -46.59 -32.82 -27.65
C PHE A 258 -46.96 -31.79 -28.73
N GLY A 259 -45.97 -31.00 -29.18
CA GLY A 259 -46.14 -30.11 -30.34
C GLY A 259 -46.27 -30.89 -31.66
N THR A 260 -46.22 -30.19 -32.79
CA THR A 260 -46.23 -30.81 -34.12
C THR A 260 -44.93 -31.59 -34.36
N LEU A 261 -45.01 -32.93 -34.40
CA LEU A 261 -43.90 -33.75 -34.90
C LEU A 261 -43.82 -33.57 -36.42
N SER A 262 -42.75 -32.95 -36.91
CA SER A 262 -42.64 -32.52 -38.31
C SER A 262 -42.42 -33.64 -39.34
N GLN A 263 -42.28 -34.91 -38.93
CA GLN A 263 -42.13 -36.06 -39.84
C GLN A 263 -42.71 -37.33 -39.19
N PRO A 264 -43.15 -38.34 -39.97
CA PRO A 264 -43.79 -39.54 -39.44
C PRO A 264 -42.74 -40.45 -38.80
N TYR A 265 -42.33 -40.17 -37.55
CA TYR A 265 -41.54 -41.12 -36.78
C TYR A 265 -42.44 -41.89 -35.82
N ARG A 266 -42.36 -43.22 -35.94
CA ARG A 266 -43.10 -44.18 -35.12
C ARG A 266 -42.70 -44.02 -33.66
N VAL A 267 -43.70 -43.92 -32.79
CA VAL A 267 -43.50 -44.07 -31.34
C VAL A 267 -43.07 -45.52 -31.10
N TRP A 268 -41.77 -45.74 -31.00
CA TRP A 268 -41.21 -47.05 -30.72
C TRP A 268 -41.45 -47.36 -29.24
N CYS A 269 -42.56 -48.03 -28.92
CA CYS A 269 -42.62 -48.78 -27.67
C CYS A 269 -41.75 -50.03 -27.87
N ALA A 270 -40.71 -50.18 -27.05
CA ALA A 270 -39.86 -51.37 -27.09
C ALA A 270 -40.63 -52.55 -26.49
N VAL A 271 -41.48 -53.20 -27.30
CA VAL A 271 -41.80 -54.62 -27.14
C VAL A 271 -41.36 -55.30 -28.41
N SER A 272 -40.48 -56.28 -28.25
CA SER A 272 -39.81 -57.00 -29.33
C SER A 272 -40.81 -57.63 -30.30
N GLN A 273 -40.57 -57.42 -31.59
CA GLN A 273 -41.05 -58.19 -32.76
C GLN A 273 -42.51 -58.01 -33.20
N TYR A 274 -42.79 -57.05 -34.09
CA TYR A 274 -43.27 -57.32 -35.46
C TYR A 274 -43.45 -56.00 -36.25
N TYR A 275 -43.27 -56.10 -37.56
CA TYR A 275 -43.28 -55.03 -38.56
C TYR A 275 -44.52 -54.10 -38.51
N SER A 276 -44.23 -52.79 -38.49
CA SER A 276 -44.89 -51.72 -39.27
C SER A 276 -46.39 -51.84 -39.58
N ARG A 277 -47.23 -51.53 -38.60
CA ARG A 277 -48.53 -50.83 -38.75
C ARG A 277 -48.86 -50.24 -37.39
N ASP A 278 -49.50 -49.09 -37.34
CA ASP A 278 -49.75 -48.26 -36.14
C ASP A 278 -50.53 -48.98 -35.03
N ALA A 279 -49.85 -49.89 -34.33
CA ALA A 279 -50.35 -50.57 -33.16
C ALA A 279 -50.13 -49.66 -31.94
N ILE A 280 -51.14 -48.87 -31.63
CA ILE A 280 -51.42 -48.48 -30.25
C ILE A 280 -51.59 -49.81 -29.48
N ASN A 281 -50.71 -50.10 -28.54
CA ASN A 281 -50.83 -51.27 -27.67
C ASN A 281 -52.18 -51.19 -26.91
N PRO A 282 -53.10 -52.17 -27.07
CA PRO A 282 -54.44 -52.11 -26.48
C PRO A 282 -54.47 -52.24 -24.95
N SER A 283 -53.32 -52.29 -24.26
CA SER A 283 -53.29 -52.31 -22.79
C SER A 283 -53.28 -50.92 -22.13
N THR A 284 -53.36 -49.81 -22.86
CA THR A 284 -53.63 -48.51 -22.22
C THR A 284 -55.11 -48.40 -21.90
N ALA A 285 -55.47 -48.75 -20.67
CA ALA A 285 -56.80 -48.55 -20.14
C ALA A 285 -57.19 -47.07 -20.32
N ASN A 286 -58.30 -46.84 -21.02
CA ASN A 286 -59.05 -45.58 -21.09
C ASN A 286 -58.46 -44.49 -22.00
N ILE A 287 -58.51 -44.70 -23.33
CA ILE A 287 -58.67 -43.57 -24.26
C ILE A 287 -60.13 -43.10 -24.14
N THR A 288 -60.38 -42.09 -23.30
CA THR A 288 -61.74 -41.57 -23.03
C THR A 288 -62.21 -40.53 -24.05
N SER A 289 -61.31 -40.01 -24.88
CA SER A 289 -61.65 -39.25 -26.08
C SER A 289 -60.54 -39.35 -27.11
N VAL A 290 -60.95 -39.48 -28.37
CA VAL A 290 -60.14 -39.11 -29.53
C VAL A 290 -60.85 -37.91 -30.16
N GLY A 291 -60.10 -36.97 -30.74
CA GLY A 291 -60.70 -35.83 -31.46
C GLY A 291 -61.47 -36.27 -32.72
N MET A 292 -61.55 -35.39 -33.72
CA MET A 292 -62.18 -35.72 -35.01
C MET A 292 -61.32 -36.75 -35.77
N LEU A 293 -61.76 -38.01 -35.78
CA LEU A 293 -61.10 -39.09 -36.50
C LEU A 293 -61.63 -39.15 -37.94
N THR A 294 -60.80 -38.78 -38.92
CA THR A 294 -61.21 -38.71 -40.34
C THR A 294 -61.30 -40.08 -41.02
N SER A 295 -60.63 -41.10 -40.47
CA SER A 295 -60.63 -42.47 -40.99
C SER A 295 -60.19 -43.45 -39.88
N LEU A 296 -60.85 -44.61 -39.82
CA LEU A 296 -60.47 -45.75 -39.00
C LEU A 296 -60.44 -46.99 -39.88
N ASP A 297 -59.26 -47.53 -40.16
CA ASP A 297 -59.08 -48.72 -40.99
C ASP A 297 -58.85 -49.95 -40.08
N VAL A 298 -59.89 -50.77 -39.90
CA VAL A 298 -59.85 -51.95 -39.02
C VAL A 298 -59.69 -53.21 -39.88
N SER A 299 -58.58 -53.94 -39.69
CA SER A 299 -58.31 -55.20 -40.41
C SER A 299 -59.04 -56.42 -39.82
N GLY A 300 -60.00 -56.19 -38.93
CA GLY A 300 -60.81 -57.18 -38.21
C GLY A 300 -62.14 -56.58 -37.75
N ALA A 301 -62.80 -57.21 -36.77
CA ALA A 301 -64.08 -56.71 -36.25
C ALA A 301 -63.90 -55.47 -35.35
N LEU A 302 -64.63 -54.40 -35.64
CA LEU A 302 -64.82 -53.29 -34.70
C LEU A 302 -65.86 -53.69 -33.65
N THR A 303 -65.44 -53.94 -32.40
CA THR A 303 -66.37 -54.17 -31.29
C THR A 303 -66.60 -52.85 -30.55
N ALA A 304 -67.76 -52.24 -30.74
CA ALA A 304 -68.18 -51.03 -30.04
C ALA A 304 -69.54 -51.26 -29.37
N SER A 305 -69.75 -50.71 -28.16
CA SER A 305 -71.07 -50.79 -27.52
C SER A 305 -72.12 -49.98 -28.29
N THR A 306 -71.69 -48.93 -29.00
CA THR A 306 -72.53 -48.04 -29.80
C THR A 306 -71.72 -47.55 -31.00
N VAL A 307 -72.20 -47.81 -32.21
CA VAL A 307 -71.68 -47.20 -33.45
C VAL A 307 -72.76 -46.26 -33.97
N ALA A 308 -72.43 -44.97 -34.15
CA ALA A 308 -73.34 -44.00 -34.75
C ALA A 308 -72.68 -43.41 -36.01
N GLY A 309 -73.30 -43.61 -37.18
CA GLY A 309 -72.80 -43.11 -38.47
C GLY A 309 -73.30 -43.91 -39.68
N THR A 310 -73.00 -43.41 -40.88
CA THR A 310 -73.30 -44.05 -42.16
C THR A 310 -72.20 -45.01 -42.56
N ILE A 311 -72.55 -46.28 -42.81
CA ILE A 311 -71.63 -47.29 -43.37
C ILE A 311 -71.81 -47.30 -44.89
N GLN A 312 -70.77 -46.99 -45.66
CA GLN A 312 -70.73 -47.22 -47.11
C GLN A 312 -69.87 -48.45 -47.40
N THR A 313 -70.49 -49.51 -47.94
CA THR A 313 -69.77 -50.68 -48.46
C THR A 313 -69.56 -50.53 -49.96
N ALA A 314 -68.38 -50.87 -50.47
CA ALA A 314 -68.14 -50.97 -51.92
C ALA A 314 -68.78 -52.27 -52.46
N ALA A 315 -69.50 -52.18 -53.57
CA ALA A 315 -70.28 -53.26 -54.17
C ALA A 315 -69.45 -54.55 -54.44
N GLN A 316 -70.00 -55.72 -54.09
CA GLN A 316 -69.43 -57.03 -54.40
C GLN A 316 -69.85 -57.49 -55.81
N PRO A 317 -68.93 -57.99 -56.67
CA PRO A 317 -69.28 -58.54 -57.98
C PRO A 317 -69.92 -59.92 -57.85
N ILE A 318 -71.18 -60.04 -58.28
CA ILE A 318 -71.87 -61.32 -58.52
C ILE A 318 -71.28 -61.97 -59.79
N SER A 319 -70.82 -63.22 -59.66
CA SER A 319 -70.26 -64.04 -60.75
C SER A 319 -71.38 -64.56 -61.68
N PRO A 320 -71.19 -64.63 -63.01
CA PRO A 320 -72.25 -64.93 -63.96
C PRO A 320 -72.50 -66.44 -64.12
N LEU A 321 -73.75 -66.80 -64.44
CA LEU A 321 -74.13 -68.08 -65.07
C LEU A 321 -74.10 -67.91 -66.59
#